data_AF-A0A6N6MA64-F1
#
_entry.id   AF-A0A6N6MA64-F1
#
_cell.length_a   1.000
_cell.length_b   1.000
_cell.length_c   1.000
_cell.angle_alpha   90.00
_cell.angle_beta   90.00
_cell.angle_gamma   90.00
#
_symmetry.space_group_name_H-M   'P 1'
#
loop_
_entity.id
_entity.type
_entity.pdbx_description
1 polymer ?
#
loop_
_entity_poly.entity_id
_entity_poly.type
_entity_poly.pdbx_seq_one_letter_code
_entity_poly.pdbx_strand_id
1 'polypeptide(L)' 'CSNVYTQILKRKNIAISMTQENHCYENAMAERVNGILKDEFYLDQTFSSIAHAKRATKNAINLYNQVRLHLSLDFKT' A
#
# COMPACT_ATOMS: atom_id res chain seq x y z
N CYS A 1 -19.42 -3.32 -11.28
CA CYS A 1 -18.23 -2.59 -11.79
C CYS A 1 -18.59 -1.12 -12.01
N SER A 2 -17.85 -0.18 -11.43
CA SER A 2 -18.10 1.27 -11.63
C SER A 2 -17.63 1.72 -13.00
N ASN A 3 -18.54 2.21 -13.85
CA ASN A 3 -18.21 2.71 -15.19
C ASN A 3 -17.34 3.98 -15.15
N VAL A 4 -17.45 4.78 -14.08
CA VAL A 4 -16.63 5.98 -13.91
C VAL A 4 -15.16 5.60 -13.70
N TYR A 5 -14.91 4.57 -12.88
CA TYR A 5 -13.56 4.09 -12.59
C TYR A 5 -12.87 3.51 -13.84
N THR A 6 -13.58 2.66 -14.60
CA THR A 6 -13.02 2.04 -15.81
C THR A 6 -12.77 3.05 -16.93
N GLN A 7 -13.59 4.09 -17.06
CA GLN A 7 -13.36 5.15 -18.03
C GLN A 7 -12.10 5.96 -17.73
N ILE A 8 -11.82 6.28 -16.47
CA ILE A 8 -10.61 7.03 -16.09
C ILE A 8 -9.35 6.22 -16.41
N LEU A 9 -9.35 4.92 -16.10
CA LEU A 9 -8.22 4.04 -16.37
C LEU A 9 -7.96 3.90 -17.88
N LYS A 10 -9.02 3.71 -18.67
CA LYS A 10 -8.92 3.68 -20.14
C LYS A 10 -8.36 4.99 -20.70
N ARG A 11 -8.81 6.15 -20.21
CA ARG A 11 -8.27 7.46 -20.61
C ARG A 11 -6.78 7.62 -20.30
N LYS A 12 -6.30 6.99 -19.23
CA LYS A 12 -4.88 7.02 -18.83
C LYS A 12 -4.05 5.87 -19.44
N ASN A 13 -4.61 5.10 -20.36
CA ASN A 13 -3.97 3.89 -20.93
C ASN A 13 -3.49 2.89 -19.86
N ILE A 14 -4.20 2.80 -18.74
CA ILE A 14 -3.91 1.83 -17.68
C ILE A 14 -4.72 0.57 -17.96
N ALA A 15 -4.03 -0.57 -18.12
CA ALA A 15 -4.67 -1.87 -18.28
C ALA A 15 -5.50 -2.21 -17.04
N ILE A 16 -6.76 -2.56 -17.25
CA ILE A 16 -7.70 -2.89 -16.18
C ILE A 16 -7.63 -4.39 -15.97
N SER A 17 -6.86 -4.83 -14.97
CA SER A 17 -6.93 -6.20 -14.47
C SER A 17 -7.83 -6.20 -13.23
N MET A 18 -9.12 -6.47 -13.42
CA MET A 18 -10.02 -6.74 -12.31
C MET A 18 -10.05 -8.25 -12.13
N THR A 19 -9.31 -8.79 -11.16
CA THR A 19 -9.45 -10.19 -10.81
C THR A 19 -10.80 -10.41 -10.13
N GLN A 20 -11.59 -11.32 -10.71
CA GLN A 20 -12.96 -11.65 -10.28
C GLN A 20 -13.00 -12.76 -9.23
N GLU A 21 -11.88 -13.46 -9.01
CA GLU A 21 -11.77 -14.54 -8.03
C GLU A 21 -10.72 -14.15 -6.99
N ASN A 22 -10.98 -14.49 -5.72
CA ASN A 22 -10.13 -14.25 -4.55
C ASN A 22 -8.74 -14.92 -4.69
N HIS A 23 -7.91 -14.44 -5.59
CA HIS A 23 -6.52 -14.82 -5.69
C HIS A 23 -5.74 -14.07 -4.60
N CYS A 24 -5.84 -14.55 -3.36
CA CYS A 24 -5.06 -14.03 -2.23
C CYS A 24 -3.56 -13.96 -2.55
N TYR A 25 -3.07 -14.80 -3.46
CA TYR A 25 -1.69 -14.78 -3.97
C TYR A 25 -1.33 -13.51 -4.74
N GLU A 26 -2.25 -12.91 -5.50
CA GLU A 26 -1.98 -11.65 -6.20
C GLU A 26 -1.89 -10.48 -5.22
N ASN A 27 -2.66 -10.53 -4.13
CA ASN A 27 -2.61 -9.54 -3.06
C ASN A 27 -1.51 -9.83 -2.04
N ALA A 28 -0.87 -11.00 -2.04
CA ALA A 28 0.12 -11.37 -1.02
C ALA A 28 1.28 -10.36 -0.91
N MET A 29 1.69 -9.76 -2.04
CA MET A 29 2.69 -8.68 -2.04
C MET A 29 2.17 -7.42 -1.33
N ALA A 30 0.94 -7.01 -1.61
CA ALA A 30 0.31 -5.86 -0.95
C ALA A 30 0.04 -6.13 0.53
N GLU A 31 -0.41 -7.34 0.87
CA GLU A 31 -0.62 -7.78 2.25
C GLU A 31 0.68 -7.79 3.05
N ARG A 32 1.79 -8.26 2.45
CA ARG A 32 3.10 -8.20 3.09
C ARG A 32 3.54 -6.77 3.39
N VAL A 33 3.37 -5.85 2.44
CA VAL A 33 3.68 -4.42 2.67
C VAL A 33 2.78 -3.85 3.76
N ASN A 34 1.49 -4.17 3.75
CA ASN A 34 0.55 -3.71 4.77
C ASN A 34 0.87 -4.29 6.16
N GLY A 35 1.29 -5.56 6.24
CA GLY A 35 1.74 -6.20 7.47
C GLY A 35 2.96 -5.49 8.04
N ILE A 36 3.98 -5.24 7.21
CA ILE A 36 5.16 -4.45 7.60
C ILE A 36 4.75 -3.07 8.12
N LEU A 37 3.88 -2.36 7.39
CA LEU A 37 3.43 -1.02 7.80
C LEU A 37 2.69 -1.03 9.14
N LYS A 38 1.89 -2.07 9.39
CA LYS A 38 1.16 -2.24 10.66
C LYS A 38 2.09 -2.64 11.81
N ASP A 39 2.90 -3.68 11.60
CA ASP A 39 3.71 -4.31 12.65
C ASP A 39 4.97 -3.50 12.98
N GLU A 40 5.69 -2.99 11.96
CA GLU A 40 6.96 -2.26 12.17
C GLU A 40 6.72 -0.77 12.50
N PHE A 41 5.63 -0.18 12.03
CA PHE A 41 5.34 1.27 12.20
C PHE A 41 4.10 1.56 13.05
N TYR A 42 3.55 0.55 13.73
CA TYR A 42 2.43 0.68 14.68
C TYR A 42 1.19 1.37 14.09
N LEU A 43 0.96 1.21 12.79
CA LEU A 43 -0.20 1.79 12.11
C LEU A 43 -1.52 1.04 12.43
N ASP A 44 -1.45 -0.05 13.19
CA ASP A 44 -2.59 -0.76 13.76
C ASP A 44 -3.10 -0.13 15.09
N GLN A 45 -2.38 0.84 15.65
CA GLN A 45 -2.81 1.53 16.85
C GLN A 45 -4.03 2.42 16.63
N THR A 46 -4.78 2.63 17.72
CA THR A 46 -5.92 3.55 17.73
C THR A 46 -5.42 4.98 17.77
N PHE A 47 -5.60 5.71 16.66
CA PHE A 47 -5.28 7.13 16.61
C PHE A 47 -6.42 7.97 17.19
N SER A 48 -6.07 8.93 18.04
CA SER A 48 -7.01 9.88 18.64
C SER A 48 -7.59 10.90 17.63
N SER A 49 -6.97 11.05 16.47
CA SER A 49 -7.42 11.99 15.42
C SER A 49 -7.01 11.53 14.03
N ILE A 50 -7.88 11.78 13.04
CA ILE A 50 -7.61 11.55 11.61
C ILE A 50 -6.37 12.33 11.16
N ALA A 51 -6.15 13.53 11.69
CA ALA A 51 -4.96 14.33 11.37
C ALA A 51 -3.68 13.66 11.88
N HIS A 52 -3.76 13.02 13.06
CA HIS A 52 -2.64 12.28 13.61
C HIS A 52 -2.36 11.00 12.82
N ALA A 53 -3.41 10.24 12.47
CA ALA A 53 -3.31 9.07 11.63
C ALA A 53 -2.65 9.40 10.28
N LYS A 54 -3.13 10.45 9.57
CA LYS A 54 -2.55 10.86 8.28
C LYS A 54 -1.06 11.21 8.37
N ARG A 55 -0.64 11.89 9.44
CA ARG A 55 0.77 12.25 9.65
C ARG A 55 1.61 11.01 9.97
N ALA A 56 1.12 10.13 10.84
CA ALA A 56 1.79 8.87 11.15
C ALA A 56 1.95 7.99 9.90
N THR A 57 0.89 7.84 9.10
CA THR A 57 0.94 7.09 7.84
C THR A 57 1.94 7.70 6.85
N LYS A 58 1.95 9.03 6.69
CA LYS A 58 2.91 9.70 5.80
C LYS A 58 4.35 9.46 6.25
N ASN A 59 4.61 9.54 7.56
CA ASN A 59 5.93 9.31 8.13
C ASN A 59 6.36 7.84 7.96
N ALA A 60 5.46 6.89 8.22
CA ALA A 60 5.71 5.46 8.04
C ALA A 60 6.05 5.13 6.57
N ILE A 61 5.28 5.67 5.61
CA ILE A 61 5.56 5.48 4.17
C ILE A 61 6.93 6.07 3.81
N ASN A 62 7.27 7.26 4.32
CA ASN A 62 8.58 7.85 4.04
C ASN A 62 9.72 7.01 4.62
N LEU A 63 9.54 6.50 5.83
CA LEU A 63 10.54 5.67 6.50
C LEU A 63 10.70 4.31 5.80
N TYR A 64 9.60 3.72 5.33
CA TYR A 64 9.61 2.50 4.50
C TYR A 64 10.34 2.71 3.16
N ASN A 65 10.16 3.85 2.50
CA ASN A 65 10.76 4.12 1.19
C ASN A 65 12.19 4.65 1.25
N GLN A 66 12.62 5.28 2.35
CA GLN A 66 13.92 5.97 2.39
C GLN A 66 14.92 5.39 3.39
N VAL A 67 14.46 4.62 4.37
CA VAL A 67 15.32 4.15 5.48
C VAL A 67 15.29 2.64 5.63
N ARG A 68 14.18 1.98 5.28
CA ARG A 68 14.08 0.53 5.36
C ARG A 68 14.94 -0.13 4.29
N LEU A 69 15.97 -0.86 4.72
CA LEU A 69 16.82 -1.65 3.83
C LEU A 69 16.02 -2.84 3.29
N HIS A 70 15.80 -2.88 1.98
CA HIS A 70 15.09 -4.00 1.36
C HIS A 70 16.10 -5.08 0.97
N LEU A 71 16.03 -6.24 1.64
CA LEU A 71 16.86 -7.42 1.35
C LEU A 71 16.78 -7.84 -0.12
N SER A 72 15.61 -7.68 -0.75
CA SER A 72 15.39 -7.95 -2.18
C SER A 72 16.06 -6.94 -3.13
N LEU A 73 16.57 -5.83 -2.60
CA LEU A 73 17.30 -4.78 -3.33
C LEU A 73 18.77 -4.70 -2.89
N ASP A 74 19.35 -5.80 -2.38
CA ASP A 74 20.71 -5.82 -1.80
C ASP A 74 20.91 -4.80 -0.67
N PHE A 75 19.93 -4.69 0.24
CA PHE A 75 19.91 -3.70 1.32
C PHE A 75 19.90 -2.25 0.82
N LYS A 76 19.35 -1.98 -0.36
CA LYS A 76 19.10 -0.60 -0.80
C LYS A 76 17.69 -0.16 -0.37
N THR A 77 17.55 1.16 -0.24
CA THR A 77 16.29 1.84 0.07
C THR A 77 15.56 2.24 -1.20
#